data_AF-A0A0E4BIW8-F1
#
_entry.id   AF-A0A0E4BIW8-F1
#
_cell.length_a   1.000
_cell.length_b   1.000
_cell.length_c   1.000
_cell.angle_alpha   90.00
_cell.angle_beta   90.00
_cell.angle_gamma   90.00
#
_symmetry.space_group_name_H-M   'P 1'
#
loop_
_entity.id
_entity.type
_entity.pdbx_description
1 polymer ?
#
loop_
_entity_poly.entity_id
_entity_poly.type
_entity_poly.pdbx_seq_one_letter_code
_entity_poly.pdbx_strand_id
1 'polypeptide(L)' 'MKLDVITMSGMNAGNPLRNLGDVNFWVDSRSYNIVETTHQFWMMAAIDLVIGRAEYPAS' A
#
# COMPACT_ATOMS: atom_id res chain seq x y z
N MET A 1 -0.65 -24.58 -2.55
CA MET A 1 0.31 -23.49 -2.25
C MET A 1 -0.46 -22.32 -1.68
N LYS A 2 0.03 -21.71 -0.59
CA LYS A 2 -0.50 -20.43 -0.09
C LYS A 2 0.21 -19.30 -0.83
N LEU A 3 -0.53 -18.29 -1.28
CA LEU A 3 0.03 -17.06 -1.82
C LEU A 3 0.25 -16.08 -0.68
N ASP A 4 1.38 -15.36 -0.69
CA ASP A 4 1.61 -14.25 0.21
C ASP A 4 0.72 -13.07 -0.18
N VAL A 5 0.04 -12.47 0.81
CA VAL A 5 -0.94 -11.40 0.59
C VAL A 5 -0.53 -10.14 1.34
N ILE A 6 -0.46 -9.03 0.61
CA ILE A 6 -0.32 -7.69 1.19
C ILE A 6 -1.66 -6.97 1.05
N THR A 7 -2.14 -6.33 2.11
CA THR A 7 -3.35 -5.49 2.05
C THR A 7 -3.04 -4.02 2.29
N MET A 8 -3.86 -3.17 1.67
CA MET A 8 -3.80 -1.72 1.80
C MET A 8 -5.19 -1.24 2.22
N SER A 9 -5.27 -0.56 3.35
CA SER A 9 -6.52 -0.12 3.96
C SER A 9 -6.38 1.29 4.54
N GLY A 10 -7.48 1.87 4.98
CA GLY A 10 -7.49 3.13 5.71
C GLY A 10 -8.74 3.25 6.57
N MET A 11 -9.09 4.47 6.97
CA MET A 11 -10.32 4.78 7.69
C MET A 11 -10.35 4.20 9.11
N ASN A 12 -11.28 3.28 9.39
CA ASN A 12 -11.48 2.74 10.73
C ASN A 12 -10.31 1.82 11.13
N ALA A 13 -9.78 2.00 12.34
CA ALA A 13 -8.80 1.08 12.91
C ALA A 13 -9.31 -0.37 12.99
N GLY A 14 -10.63 -0.56 13.10
CA GLY A 14 -11.29 -1.88 13.05
C GLY A 14 -11.57 -2.41 11.63
N ASN A 15 -10.93 -1.87 10.58
CA ASN A 15 -11.14 -2.33 9.21
C ASN A 15 -10.78 -3.83 9.09
N PRO A 16 -11.74 -4.72 8.75
CA PRO A 16 -11.50 -6.16 8.69
C PRO A 16 -10.38 -6.57 7.72
N LEU A 17 -10.14 -5.75 6.70
CA LEU A 17 -9.07 -5.97 5.72
C LEU A 17 -7.68 -6.05 6.36
N ARG A 18 -7.47 -5.37 7.50
CA ARG A 18 -6.22 -5.41 8.27
C ARG A 18 -5.84 -6.80 8.80
N ASN A 19 -6.78 -7.75 8.77
CA ASN A 19 -6.56 -9.11 9.25
C ASN A 19 -6.49 -10.14 8.10
N LEU A 20 -6.61 -9.71 6.85
CA LEU A 20 -6.64 -10.61 5.69
C LEU A 20 -5.28 -10.72 4.97
N GLY A 21 -4.33 -9.81 5.24
CA GLY A 21 -2.98 -9.85 4.70
C GLY A 21 -1.96 -10.47 5.65
N ASP A 22 -0.91 -11.06 5.09
CA ASP A 22 0.31 -11.42 5.80
C ASP A 22 1.10 -10.16 6.21
N VAL A 23 1.02 -9.11 5.38
CA VAL A 23 1.47 -7.74 5.69
C VAL A 23 0.32 -6.77 5.45
N ASN A 24 0.10 -5.83 6.37
CA ASN A 24 -1.05 -4.92 6.32
C ASN A 24 -0.59 -3.48 6.43
N PHE A 25 -0.78 -2.71 5.36
CA PHE A 25 -0.58 -1.27 5.34
C PHE A 25 -1.93 -0.58 5.61
N TRP A 26 -1.99 0.22 6.67
CA TRP A 26 -3.20 0.92 7.08
C TRP A 26 -2.91 2.40 7.26
N VAL A 27 -3.72 3.24 6.62
CA VAL A 27 -3.64 4.71 6.74
C VAL A 27 -4.60 5.16 7.83
N ASP A 28 -4.06 5.74 8.91
CA ASP A 28 -4.86 6.35 9.99
C ASP A 28 -5.41 7.72 9.54
N SER A 29 -6.38 7.68 8.62
CA SER A 29 -7.07 8.86 8.13
C SER A 29 -8.48 8.49 7.68
N ARG A 30 -9.42 9.38 8.00
CA ARG A 30 -10.80 9.32 7.51
C ARG A 30 -11.01 10.06 6.18
N SER A 31 -9.99 10.77 5.70
CA SER A 31 -10.06 11.47 4.43
C SER A 31 -9.74 10.51 3.29
N TYR A 32 -10.74 10.27 2.44
CA TYR A 32 -10.63 9.34 1.32
C TYR A 32 -9.44 9.67 0.39
N ASN A 33 -9.30 10.95 0.02
CA ASN A 33 -8.20 11.41 -0.84
C ASN A 33 -6.82 11.15 -0.22
N ILE A 34 -6.70 11.28 1.11
CA ILE A 34 -5.44 10.99 1.81
C ILE A 34 -5.14 9.49 1.76
N VAL A 35 -6.16 8.65 2.00
CA VAL A 35 -6.00 7.18 1.96
C VAL A 35 -5.57 6.72 0.57
N GLU A 36 -6.27 7.13 -0.49
CA GLU A 36 -5.93 6.73 -1.86
C GLU A 36 -4.57 7.23 -2.32
N THR A 37 -4.24 8.49 -2.02
CA THR A 37 -2.93 9.06 -2.41
C THR A 37 -1.78 8.32 -1.71
N THR A 38 -1.97 7.93 -0.45
CA THR A 38 -0.99 7.14 0.29
C THR A 38 -0.84 5.74 -0.31
N HIS A 39 -1.95 5.11 -0.71
CA HIS A 39 -1.90 3.83 -1.40
C HIS A 39 -1.15 3.93 -2.73
N GLN A 40 -1.41 4.97 -3.51
CA GLN A 40 -0.67 5.22 -4.75
C GLN A 40 0.83 5.36 -4.49
N PHE A 41 1.22 6.12 -3.46
CA PHE A 41 2.64 6.26 -3.10
C PHE A 41 3.29 4.91 -2.75
N TRP A 42 2.63 4.08 -1.95
CA TRP A 42 3.12 2.73 -1.64
C TRP A 42 3.28 1.84 -2.88
N MET A 43 2.35 1.92 -3.84
CA MET A 43 2.48 1.19 -5.10
C MET A 43 3.69 1.67 -5.91
N MET A 44 3.92 2.98 -5.99
CA MET A 44 5.10 3.54 -6.67
C MET A 44 6.39 3.07 -6.02
N ALA A 45 6.48 3.11 -4.69
CA ALA A 45 7.63 2.59 -3.96
C ALA A 45 7.85 1.08 -4.21
N ALA A 46 6.78 0.29 -4.31
CA ALA A 46 6.89 -1.12 -4.65
C ALA A 46 7.43 -1.32 -6.09
N ILE A 47 7.01 -0.48 -7.03
CA ILE A 47 7.56 -0.49 -8.40
C ILE A 47 9.06 -0.17 -8.38
N ASP A 48 9.49 0.85 -7.64
CA ASP A 48 10.91 1.21 -7.52
C ASP A 48 11.74 0.06 -6.93
N LEU A 49 11.21 -0.66 -5.95
CA LEU A 49 11.83 -1.84 -5.37
C LEU A 49 11.97 -2.99 -6.38
N VAL A 50 10.96 -3.19 -7.24
CA VAL A 50 10.98 -4.21 -8.30
C VAL A 50 11.98 -3.85 -9.39
N ILE A 51 12.05 -2.58 -9.80
CA ILE A 51 13.01 -2.09 -10.80
C ILE A 51 14.44 -2.07 -10.20
N GLY A 52 14.56 -1.91 -8.88
CA GLY A 52 15.84 -1.89 -8.16
C GLY A 52 16.56 -0.53 -8.18
N ARG A 53 15.88 0.53 -8.63
CA ARG A 53 16.37 1.92 -8.62
C ARG A 53 15.19 2.88 -8.40
N ALA A 54 15.37 3.85 -7.51
CA ALA A 54 14.39 4.90 -7.24
C ALA A 54 14.53 6.12 -8.20
N GLU A 55 15.66 6.21 -8.89
CA GLU A 55 15.91 7.25 -9.90
C GLU A 55 16.06 6.58 -11.26
N TYR A 56 15.21 6.98 -12.20
CA TYR A 56 15.26 6.53 -13.58
C TYR A 56 14.94 7.67 -14.54
N PRO A 57 15.48 7.65 -15.77
CA PRO A 57 15.19 8.67 -16.76
C PRO A 57 13.68 8.75 -17.02
N ALA A 58 13.14 9.95 -17.18
CA ALA A 58 11.73 10.16 -17.53
C ALA A 58 11.37 9.74 -18.98
N SER A 59 12.28 9.06 -19.67
CA SER A 59 12.27 8.76 -21.11
C SER A 59 11.72 7.38 -21.43
#